data_AF-A0A956RVA6-F1
#
_entry.id   AF-A0A956RVA6-F1
#
_cell.length_a   1.000
_cell.length_b   1.000
_cell.length_c   1.000
_cell.angle_alpha   90.00
_cell.angle_beta   90.00
_cell.angle_gamma   90.00
#
_symmetry.space_group_name_H-M   'P 1'
#
loop_
_entity.id
_entity.type
_entity.pdbx_description
1 polymer ?
#
loop_
_entity_poly.entity_id
_entity_poly.type
_entity_poly.pdbx_seq_one_letter_code
_entity_poly.pdbx_strand_id
1 'polypeptide(L)'
;MQKTKMSSKGQVIIPKNLRDIYKWEIGQELAIIDTGDGILLKPAQLFKETKLEQVVGILRYSGKPITLEEMEGAIINELWRKMTSVDTNVIVRFLKADDRTQFAKAKSLFAREIIYITTTVLLETEWVLRYACKFNPLEIIEAFESLFGLANVVVEDQLLVQNAHQWHKSEPDFADALHLSKSQVINKFATFDKSLIKAGKKVTGFQFEEPK
;
A
#
# COMPACT_ATOMS: atom_id res chain seq x y z
N MET A 1 11.71 9.42 32.15
CA MET A 1 12.48 10.58 31.65
C MET A 1 13.95 10.17 31.56
N GLN A 2 14.52 10.08 30.35
CA GLN A 2 15.98 9.91 30.20
C GLN A 2 16.68 11.18 30.65
N LYS A 3 17.79 11.05 31.37
CA LYS A 3 18.58 12.18 31.88
C LYS A 3 19.95 12.15 31.21
N THR A 4 20.44 13.30 30.76
CA THR A 4 21.83 13.49 30.32
C THR A 4 22.50 14.52 31.23
N LYS A 5 23.83 14.55 31.28
CA LYS A 5 24.58 15.50 32.09
C LYS A 5 25.21 16.57 31.20
N MET A 6 25.21 17.79 31.70
CA MET A 6 25.98 18.89 31.12
C MET A 6 27.47 18.67 31.42
N SER A 7 28.31 18.71 30.41
CA SER A 7 29.76 18.72 30.59
C SER A 7 30.26 20.09 31.05
N SER A 8 31.51 20.17 31.53
CA SER A 8 32.16 21.43 31.90
C SER A 8 32.31 22.42 30.74
N LYS A 9 32.16 21.96 29.50
CA LYS A 9 32.20 22.77 28.28
C LYS A 9 30.81 23.15 27.75
N GLY A 10 29.75 22.88 28.52
CA GLY A 10 28.38 23.18 28.11
C GLY A 10 27.81 22.21 27.05
N GLN A 11 28.47 21.08 26.79
CA GLN A 11 27.97 20.06 25.86
C GLN A 11 27.06 19.07 26.58
N VAL A 12 25.94 18.73 25.94
CA VAL A 12 25.06 17.61 26.33
C VAL A 12 25.19 16.49 25.31
N ILE A 13 25.28 15.25 25.78
CA ILE A 13 25.29 14.09 24.90
C ILE A 13 23.84 13.70 24.64
N ILE A 14 23.44 13.72 23.36
CA ILE A 14 22.14 13.20 22.92
C ILE A 14 22.24 11.68 22.77
N PRO A 15 21.45 10.91 23.54
CA PRO A 15 21.42 9.46 23.48
C PRO A 15 21.27 8.92 22.06
N LYS A 16 21.98 7.84 21.74
CA LYS A 16 22.00 7.25 20.39
C LYS A 16 20.60 6.91 19.88
N ASN A 17 19.76 6.33 20.72
CA ASN A 17 18.37 6.00 20.37
C ASN A 17 17.56 7.22 19.90
N LEU A 18 17.76 8.39 20.51
CA LEU A 18 17.05 9.61 20.09
C LEU A 18 17.60 10.12 18.75
N ARG A 19 18.92 10.08 18.55
CA ARG A 19 19.53 10.44 17.26
C ARG A 19 19.04 9.52 16.14
N ASP A 20 18.93 8.23 16.38
CA ASP A 20 18.45 7.25 15.39
C ASP A 20 16.97 7.47 15.06
N ILE A 21 16.12 7.72 16.07
CA ILE A 21 14.69 8.03 15.87
C ILE A 21 14.49 9.30 15.04
N TYR A 22 15.22 10.38 15.38
CA TYR A 22 15.12 11.66 14.68
C TYR A 22 16.02 11.76 13.45
N LYS A 23 16.73 10.68 13.09
CA LYS A 23 17.66 10.60 11.95
C LYS A 23 18.69 11.72 11.94
N TRP A 24 19.27 12.04 13.09
CA TRP A 24 20.30 13.07 13.20
C TRP A 24 21.67 12.51 12.82
N GLU A 25 22.28 13.12 11.81
CA GLU A 25 23.60 12.75 11.32
C GLU A 25 24.73 13.49 12.04
N ILE A 26 25.95 12.94 11.99
CA ILE A 26 27.13 13.58 12.58
C ILE A 26 27.43 14.86 11.79
N GLY A 27 27.59 15.99 12.50
CA GLY A 27 27.86 17.28 11.87
C GLY A 27 26.60 18.03 11.40
N GLN A 28 25.41 17.46 11.57
CA GLN A 28 24.16 18.15 11.28
C GLN A 28 23.95 19.36 12.21
N GLU A 29 23.63 20.51 11.62
CA GLU A 29 23.27 21.70 12.38
C GLU A 29 21.89 21.56 13.01
N LEU A 30 21.79 21.94 14.29
CA LEU A 30 20.55 21.94 15.06
C LEU A 30 20.25 23.37 15.52
N ALA A 31 19.03 23.83 15.28
CA ALA A 31 18.49 25.02 15.90
C ALA A 31 18.27 24.75 17.40
N ILE A 32 18.74 25.69 18.23
CA ILE A 32 18.48 25.72 19.67
C ILE A 32 17.36 26.73 19.91
N ILE A 33 16.20 26.26 20.33
CA ILE A 33 15.03 27.09 20.60
C ILE A 33 14.83 27.14 22.11
N ASP A 34 14.85 28.34 22.68
CA ASP A 34 14.47 28.57 24.08
C ASP A 34 12.95 28.50 24.20
N THR A 35 12.46 27.61 25.07
CA THR A 35 11.02 27.43 25.34
C THR A 35 10.56 28.14 26.63
N GLY A 36 11.48 28.75 27.37
CA GLY A 36 11.25 29.37 28.69
C GLY A 36 11.41 28.41 29.87
N ASP A 37 11.14 27.11 29.68
CA ASP A 37 11.32 26.04 30.66
C ASP A 37 12.42 25.03 30.28
N GLY A 38 13.04 25.21 29.11
CA GLY A 38 14.10 24.35 28.60
C GLY A 38 14.58 24.77 27.21
N ILE A 39 15.37 23.88 26.58
CA ILE A 39 15.80 24.03 25.20
C ILE A 39 15.20 22.92 24.33
N LEU A 40 14.69 23.31 23.18
CA LEU A 40 14.24 22.40 22.13
C LEU A 40 15.25 22.41 20.99
N LEU A 41 15.84 21.24 20.74
CA LEU A 41 16.73 21.02 19.60
C LEU A 41 15.92 20.49 18.42
N LYS A 42 16.03 21.16 17.27
CA LYS A 42 15.44 20.72 15.99
C LYS A 42 16.49 20.84 14.89
N PRO A 43 16.37 20.10 13.78
CA PRO A 43 17.16 20.37 12.58
C PRO A 43 17.11 21.85 12.21
N ALA A 44 18.26 22.45 11.92
CA ALA A 44 18.31 23.83 11.46
C ALA A 44 17.48 24.00 10.18
N GLN A 45 16.81 25.14 10.03
CA GLN A 45 16.06 25.43 8.81
C GLN A 45 17.02 25.54 7.62
N LEU A 46 16.76 24.74 6.58
CA LEU A 46 17.52 24.76 5.33
C LEU A 46 17.18 25.96 4.43
N PHE A 47 16.14 26.72 4.77
CA PHE A 47 15.63 27.83 4.00
C PHE A 47 15.82 29.14 4.76
N LYS A 48 15.99 30.23 4.03
CA LYS A 48 16.10 31.57 4.61
C LYS A 48 14.82 31.90 5.38
N GLU A 49 14.99 32.59 6.50
CA GLU A 49 13.86 33.09 7.29
C GLU A 49 13.04 34.08 6.46
N THR A 50 11.71 33.95 6.54
CA THR A 50 10.73 34.82 5.87
C THR A 50 9.65 35.27 6.84
N LYS A 51 9.12 36.48 6.65
CA LYS A 51 7.99 37.03 7.40
C LYS A 51 6.66 36.66 6.76
N LEU A 52 5.58 36.73 7.55
CA LEU A 52 4.22 36.39 7.10
C LEU A 52 3.79 37.21 5.87
N GLU A 53 4.07 38.51 5.87
CA GLU A 53 3.67 39.43 4.81
C GLU A 53 4.34 39.11 3.47
N GLN A 54 5.47 38.38 3.51
CA GLN A 54 6.20 37.96 2.32
C GLN A 54 5.59 36.70 1.67
N VAL A 55 4.71 35.99 2.38
CA VAL A 55 4.16 34.69 1.93
C VAL A 55 2.67 34.77 1.62
N VAL A 56 1.91 35.61 2.35
CA VAL A 56 0.46 35.75 2.15
C VAL A 56 0.15 36.11 0.70
N GLY A 57 -0.59 35.24 0.01
CA GLY A 57 -1.01 35.47 -1.38
C GLY A 57 0.13 35.55 -2.40
N ILE A 58 1.33 35.04 -2.07
CA ILE A 58 2.51 35.09 -2.96
C ILE A 58 2.24 34.42 -4.33
N LEU A 59 1.38 33.42 -4.35
CA LEU A 59 0.90 32.76 -5.57
C LEU A 59 -0.39 33.44 -6.06
N ARG A 60 -0.26 34.32 -7.05
CA ARG A 60 -1.42 34.93 -7.72
C ARG A 60 -2.09 33.91 -8.63
N TYR A 61 -3.31 33.52 -8.28
CA TYR A 61 -4.13 32.60 -9.06
C TYR A 61 -5.43 33.30 -9.50
N SER A 62 -5.72 33.25 -10.80
CA SER A 62 -6.86 33.94 -11.42
C SER A 62 -8.02 33.01 -11.81
N GLY A 63 -7.92 31.71 -11.49
CA GLY A 63 -8.99 30.74 -11.74
C GLY A 63 -10.00 30.65 -10.59
N LYS A 64 -11.03 29.82 -10.76
CA LYS A 64 -11.92 29.46 -9.65
C LYS A 64 -11.12 28.72 -8.57
N PRO A 65 -11.33 29.01 -7.27
CA PRO A 65 -10.72 28.25 -6.19
C PRO A 65 -10.97 26.76 -6.37
N ILE A 66 -9.90 25.97 -6.25
CA ILE A 66 -9.97 24.51 -6.27
C ILE A 66 -10.56 24.06 -4.93
N THR A 67 -11.48 23.10 -4.92
CA THR A 67 -12.05 22.54 -3.70
C THR A 67 -11.06 21.59 -3.02
N LEU A 68 -11.25 21.27 -1.74
CA LEU A 68 -10.40 20.28 -1.06
C LEU A 68 -10.46 18.91 -1.75
N GLU A 69 -11.65 18.50 -2.20
CA GLU A 69 -11.85 17.26 -2.95
C GLU A 69 -11.09 17.26 -4.28
N GLU A 70 -11.08 18.37 -5.00
CA GLU A 70 -10.30 18.51 -6.23
C GLU A 70 -8.78 18.51 -5.96
N MET A 71 -8.33 19.08 -4.84
CA MET A 71 -6.93 19.02 -4.44
C MET A 71 -6.50 17.59 -4.10
N GLU A 72 -7.29 16.88 -3.29
CA GLU A 72 -7.06 15.48 -2.93
C GLU A 72 -7.09 14.59 -4.18
N GLY A 73 -8.10 14.79 -5.03
CA GLY A 73 -8.21 14.11 -6.32
C GLY A 73 -7.02 14.35 -7.23
N ALA A 74 -6.49 15.58 -7.29
CA ALA A 74 -5.31 15.90 -8.08
C ALA A 74 -4.04 15.19 -7.55
N ILE A 75 -3.87 15.12 -6.22
CA ILE A 75 -2.76 14.39 -5.60
C ILE A 75 -2.86 12.90 -5.92
N ILE A 76 -4.05 12.32 -5.73
CA ILE A 76 -4.31 10.90 -6.00
C ILE A 76 -4.11 10.57 -7.48
N ASN A 77 -4.65 11.39 -8.39
CA ASN A 77 -4.48 11.19 -9.83
C ASN A 77 -3.01 11.24 -10.25
N GLU A 78 -2.22 12.17 -9.70
CA GLU A 78 -0.79 12.23 -9.99
C GLU A 78 -0.03 11.03 -9.41
N LEU A 79 -0.47 10.51 -8.25
CA LEU A 79 0.06 9.25 -7.71
C LEU A 79 -0.28 8.06 -8.61
N TRP A 80 -1.53 7.94 -9.08
CA TRP A 80 -1.97 6.87 -9.98
C TRP A 80 -1.25 6.91 -11.33
N ARG A 81 -1.02 8.10 -11.89
CA ARG A 81 -0.26 8.27 -13.14
C ARG A 81 1.18 7.77 -13.07
N LYS A 82 1.75 7.66 -11.87
CA LYS A 82 3.10 7.15 -11.65
C LYS A 82 3.14 5.64 -11.46
N MET A 83 2.00 4.97 -11.34
CA MET A 83 1.94 3.52 -11.22
C MET A 83 1.91 2.85 -12.59
N THR A 84 2.53 1.69 -12.70
CA THR A 84 2.47 0.83 -13.87
C THR A 84 1.47 -0.30 -13.60
N SER A 85 0.34 -0.29 -14.29
CA SER A 85 -0.57 -1.43 -14.30
C SER A 85 0.05 -2.58 -15.10
N VAL A 86 0.00 -3.80 -14.56
CA VAL A 86 0.57 -4.99 -15.20
C VAL A 86 -0.49 -5.98 -15.61
N ASP A 87 -0.21 -6.69 -16.69
CA ASP A 87 -1.06 -7.76 -17.23
C ASP A 87 -0.72 -9.13 -16.61
N THR A 88 -1.63 -10.08 -16.73
CA THR A 88 -1.53 -11.45 -16.20
C THR A 88 -0.24 -12.14 -16.64
N ASN A 89 0.14 -11.99 -17.93
CA ASN A 89 1.36 -12.61 -18.44
C ASN A 89 2.63 -12.10 -17.73
N VAL A 90 2.70 -10.82 -17.35
CA VAL A 90 3.86 -10.25 -16.67
C VAL A 90 3.98 -10.85 -15.27
N ILE A 91 2.86 -10.95 -14.55
CA ILE A 91 2.81 -11.55 -13.21
C ILE A 91 3.19 -13.03 -13.29
N VAL A 92 2.61 -13.80 -14.22
CA VAL A 92 2.91 -15.22 -14.38
C VAL A 92 4.40 -15.44 -14.67
N ARG A 93 5.00 -14.63 -15.56
CA ARG A 93 6.44 -14.71 -15.83
C ARG A 93 7.29 -14.33 -14.64
N PHE A 94 6.87 -13.33 -13.88
CA PHE A 94 7.55 -12.91 -12.65
C PHE A 94 7.54 -14.01 -11.58
N LEU A 95 6.39 -14.65 -11.36
CA LEU A 95 6.24 -15.69 -10.34
C LEU A 95 6.89 -17.02 -10.73
N LYS A 96 6.75 -17.45 -11.99
CA LYS A 96 7.23 -18.77 -12.44
C LYS A 96 8.71 -18.81 -12.79
N ALA A 97 9.28 -17.68 -13.20
CA ALA A 97 10.63 -17.60 -13.75
C ALA A 97 10.92 -18.63 -14.89
N ASP A 98 9.90 -18.98 -15.68
CA ASP A 98 9.94 -20.09 -16.64
C ASP A 98 10.46 -19.69 -18.03
N ASP A 99 10.28 -18.43 -18.44
CA ASP A 99 10.96 -17.82 -19.58
C ASP A 99 12.05 -16.87 -19.07
N ARG A 100 13.33 -17.23 -19.26
CA ARG A 100 14.47 -16.46 -18.76
C ARG A 100 14.47 -15.00 -19.24
N THR A 101 14.06 -14.75 -20.48
CA THR A 101 14.09 -13.41 -21.08
C THR A 101 12.95 -12.56 -20.54
N GLN A 102 11.73 -13.10 -20.52
CA GLN A 102 10.57 -12.39 -20.00
C GLN A 102 10.65 -12.20 -18.48
N PHE A 103 11.14 -13.20 -17.75
CA PHE A 103 11.40 -13.10 -16.31
C PHE A 103 12.39 -11.98 -15.98
N ALA A 104 13.51 -11.88 -16.70
CA ALA A 104 14.47 -10.79 -16.47
C ALA A 104 13.85 -9.40 -16.69
N LYS A 105 13.01 -9.25 -17.71
CA LYS A 105 12.28 -8.01 -17.99
C LYS A 105 11.24 -7.70 -16.91
N ALA A 106 10.44 -8.68 -16.50
CA ALA A 106 9.46 -8.54 -15.44
C ALA A 106 10.14 -8.19 -14.11
N LYS A 107 11.22 -8.88 -13.75
CA LYS A 107 12.01 -8.59 -12.54
C LYS A 107 12.58 -7.16 -12.55
N SER A 108 13.08 -6.69 -13.69
CA SER A 108 13.55 -5.31 -13.84
C SER A 108 12.42 -4.28 -13.69
N LEU A 109 11.22 -4.58 -14.20
CA LEU A 109 10.03 -3.74 -14.03
C LEU A 109 9.65 -3.64 -12.54
N PHE A 110 9.51 -4.78 -11.87
CA PHE A 110 9.21 -4.86 -10.44
C PHE A 110 10.28 -4.24 -9.53
N ALA A 111 11.51 -4.05 -10.00
CA ALA A 111 12.56 -3.40 -9.22
C ALA A 111 12.54 -1.87 -9.28
N ARG A 112 11.86 -1.29 -10.28
CA ARG A 112 11.98 0.16 -10.58
C ARG A 112 10.64 0.91 -10.51
N GLU A 113 9.52 0.25 -10.78
CA GLU A 113 8.21 0.89 -10.83
C GLU A 113 7.38 0.58 -9.58
N ILE A 114 6.35 1.40 -9.34
CA ILE A 114 5.23 1.02 -8.47
C ILE A 114 4.25 0.22 -9.34
N ILE A 115 4.00 -1.03 -8.96
CA ILE A 115 3.18 -1.96 -9.72
C ILE A 115 1.75 -1.90 -9.22
N TYR A 116 0.80 -1.66 -10.11
CA TYR A 116 -0.62 -1.74 -9.83
C TYR A 116 -1.21 -3.02 -10.41
N ILE A 117 -1.97 -3.76 -9.63
CA ILE A 117 -2.59 -5.02 -10.05
C ILE A 117 -4.11 -4.92 -9.87
N THR A 118 -4.85 -5.06 -10.95
CA THR A 118 -6.32 -5.06 -10.91
C THR A 118 -6.87 -6.39 -10.41
N THR A 119 -8.07 -6.34 -9.86
CA THR A 119 -8.83 -7.52 -9.43
C THR A 119 -9.09 -8.51 -10.58
N THR A 120 -9.26 -8.01 -11.81
CA THR A 120 -9.40 -8.85 -13.01
C THR A 120 -8.13 -9.60 -13.36
N VAL A 121 -6.96 -8.94 -13.29
CA VAL A 121 -5.66 -9.55 -13.53
C VAL A 121 -5.34 -10.59 -12.46
N LEU A 122 -5.72 -10.37 -11.20
CA LEU A 122 -5.59 -11.38 -10.16
C LEU A 122 -6.42 -12.63 -10.43
N LEU A 123 -7.68 -12.46 -10.85
CA LEU A 123 -8.57 -13.56 -11.18
C LEU A 123 -8.01 -14.39 -12.34
N GLU A 124 -7.54 -13.73 -13.41
CA GLU A 124 -6.94 -14.43 -14.54
C GLU A 124 -5.60 -15.08 -14.15
N THR A 125 -4.78 -14.43 -13.31
CA THR A 125 -3.52 -14.99 -12.82
C THR A 125 -3.74 -16.26 -12.01
N GLU A 126 -4.68 -16.26 -11.05
CA GLU A 126 -5.01 -17.46 -10.28
C GLU A 126 -5.43 -18.59 -11.23
N TRP A 127 -6.33 -18.28 -12.17
CA TRP A 127 -6.82 -19.26 -13.12
C TRP A 127 -5.69 -19.84 -13.97
N VAL A 128 -4.78 -19.00 -14.50
CA VAL A 128 -3.63 -19.46 -15.30
C VAL A 128 -2.70 -20.32 -14.46
N LEU A 129 -2.39 -19.93 -13.22
CA LEU A 129 -1.51 -20.70 -12.34
C LEU A 129 -2.13 -22.06 -11.99
N ARG A 130 -3.42 -22.09 -11.68
CA ARG A 130 -4.13 -23.30 -11.28
C ARG A 130 -4.40 -24.24 -12.43
N TYR A 131 -5.02 -23.75 -13.51
CA TYR A 131 -5.54 -24.60 -14.57
C TYR A 131 -4.53 -24.83 -15.69
N ALA A 132 -3.78 -23.81 -16.10
CA ALA A 132 -2.78 -23.96 -17.16
C ALA A 132 -1.44 -24.46 -16.61
N CYS A 133 -0.98 -23.90 -15.48
CA CYS A 133 0.31 -24.26 -14.89
C CYS A 133 0.24 -25.40 -13.87
N LYS A 134 -0.97 -25.83 -13.47
CA LYS A 134 -1.21 -26.97 -12.56
C LYS A 134 -0.63 -26.80 -11.15
N PHE A 135 -0.41 -25.56 -10.71
CA PHE A 135 -0.08 -25.29 -9.30
C PHE A 135 -1.29 -25.57 -8.42
N ASN A 136 -1.04 -26.03 -7.19
CA ASN A 136 -2.12 -26.23 -6.24
C ASN A 136 -2.51 -24.91 -5.56
N PRO A 137 -3.73 -24.80 -5.00
CA PRO A 137 -4.22 -23.54 -4.41
C PRO A 137 -3.33 -22.97 -3.31
N LEU A 138 -2.69 -23.80 -2.48
CA LEU A 138 -1.82 -23.32 -1.40
C LEU A 138 -0.54 -22.67 -1.95
N GLU A 139 0.07 -23.25 -2.99
CA GLU A 139 1.22 -22.63 -3.66
C GLU A 139 0.88 -21.26 -4.26
N ILE A 140 -0.32 -21.13 -4.82
CA ILE A 140 -0.79 -19.88 -5.42
C ILE A 140 -1.03 -18.82 -4.34
N ILE A 141 -1.65 -19.21 -3.22
CA ILE A 141 -1.85 -18.36 -2.05
C ILE A 141 -0.50 -17.86 -1.53
N GLU A 142 0.49 -18.73 -1.32
CA GLU A 142 1.82 -18.33 -0.83
C GLU A 142 2.54 -17.39 -1.80
N ALA A 143 2.41 -17.64 -3.12
CA ALA A 143 2.95 -16.76 -4.15
C ALA A 143 2.28 -15.38 -4.14
N PHE A 144 0.96 -15.32 -3.97
CA PHE A 144 0.21 -14.06 -3.85
C PHE A 144 0.55 -13.32 -2.56
N GLU A 145 0.69 -13.99 -1.42
CA GLU A 145 1.16 -13.36 -0.17
C GLU A 145 2.53 -12.71 -0.36
N SER A 146 3.45 -13.42 -1.01
CA SER A 146 4.78 -12.91 -1.30
C SER A 146 4.75 -11.72 -2.26
N LEU A 147 3.90 -11.79 -3.31
CA LEU A 147 3.72 -10.71 -4.29
C LEU A 147 3.13 -9.45 -3.64
N PHE A 148 2.07 -9.60 -2.84
CA PHE A 148 1.40 -8.47 -2.16
C PHE A 148 2.23 -7.91 -1.02
N GLY A 149 3.19 -8.67 -0.49
CA GLY A 149 4.15 -8.22 0.51
C GLY A 149 5.26 -7.32 -0.04
N LEU A 150 5.39 -7.16 -1.36
CA LEU A 150 6.37 -6.26 -1.96
C LEU A 150 5.97 -4.80 -1.71
N ALA A 151 6.88 -3.99 -1.17
CA ALA A 151 6.63 -2.60 -0.77
C ALA A 151 6.19 -1.67 -1.92
N ASN A 152 6.44 -2.07 -3.16
CA ASN A 152 6.09 -1.33 -4.36
C ASN A 152 4.94 -1.97 -5.16
N VAL A 153 4.23 -2.95 -4.60
CA VAL A 153 3.02 -3.54 -5.21
C VAL A 153 1.79 -2.97 -4.54
N VAL A 154 0.87 -2.47 -5.36
CA VAL A 154 -0.45 -1.96 -4.97
C VAL A 154 -1.49 -2.82 -5.66
N VAL A 155 -2.46 -3.31 -4.89
CA VAL A 155 -3.55 -4.14 -5.39
C VAL A 155 -4.85 -3.35 -5.33
N GLU A 156 -5.64 -3.41 -6.40
CA GLU A 156 -6.99 -2.85 -6.43
C GLU A 156 -7.83 -3.43 -5.28
N ASP A 157 -8.50 -2.57 -4.52
CA ASP A 157 -9.34 -2.92 -3.38
C ASP A 157 -8.66 -3.89 -2.39
N GLN A 158 -7.49 -3.50 -1.88
CA GLN A 158 -6.64 -4.32 -1.01
C GLN A 158 -7.39 -5.09 0.09
N LEU A 159 -8.36 -4.47 0.76
CA LEU A 159 -9.15 -5.13 1.81
C LEU A 159 -10.03 -6.26 1.25
N LEU A 160 -10.63 -6.07 0.07
CA LEU A 160 -11.45 -7.10 -0.58
C LEU A 160 -10.59 -8.29 -1.02
N VAL A 161 -9.41 -8.01 -1.58
CA VAL A 161 -8.46 -9.07 -1.96
C VAL A 161 -7.94 -9.81 -0.74
N GLN A 162 -7.65 -9.12 0.36
CA GLN A 162 -7.26 -9.76 1.63
C GLN A 162 -8.36 -10.69 2.16
N ASN A 163 -9.63 -10.28 2.12
CA ASN A 163 -10.74 -11.14 2.50
C ASN A 163 -10.85 -12.38 1.60
N ALA A 164 -10.81 -12.18 0.27
CA ALA A 164 -10.86 -13.26 -0.70
C ALA A 164 -9.72 -14.27 -0.46
N HIS A 165 -8.52 -13.77 -0.23
CA HIS A 165 -7.34 -14.54 0.09
C HIS A 165 -7.47 -15.37 1.37
N GLN A 166 -8.01 -14.79 2.45
CA GLN A 166 -8.25 -15.51 3.70
C GLN A 166 -9.36 -16.56 3.56
N TRP A 167 -10.45 -16.23 2.87
CA TRP A 167 -11.55 -17.15 2.67
C TRP A 167 -11.17 -18.33 1.79
N HIS A 168 -10.36 -18.11 0.75
CA HIS A 168 -9.93 -19.18 -0.17
C HIS A 168 -9.17 -20.31 0.54
N LYS A 169 -8.49 -20.02 1.66
CA LYS A 169 -7.86 -21.05 2.52
C LYS A 169 -8.86 -22.06 3.10
N SER A 170 -10.16 -21.71 3.14
CA SER A 170 -11.21 -22.43 3.87
C SER A 170 -12.44 -22.82 3.04
N GLU A 171 -12.33 -22.89 1.71
CA GLU A 171 -13.18 -23.65 0.75
C GLU A 171 -13.76 -22.92 -0.47
N PRO A 172 -14.16 -21.62 -0.50
CA PRO A 172 -14.59 -21.06 -1.78
C PRO A 172 -13.39 -20.93 -2.73
N ASP A 173 -13.62 -21.19 -4.01
CA ASP A 173 -12.66 -20.87 -5.08
C ASP A 173 -12.22 -19.40 -4.98
N PHE A 174 -11.01 -19.05 -5.43
CA PHE A 174 -10.53 -17.68 -5.31
C PHE A 174 -11.45 -16.68 -6.03
N ALA A 175 -11.98 -17.05 -7.20
CA ALA A 175 -12.92 -16.22 -7.94
C ALA A 175 -14.22 -16.01 -7.18
N ASP A 176 -14.74 -17.07 -6.54
CA ASP A 176 -15.94 -17.01 -5.70
C ASP A 176 -15.71 -16.16 -4.45
N ALA A 177 -14.56 -16.33 -3.80
CA ALA A 177 -14.18 -15.56 -2.63
C ALA A 177 -14.07 -14.06 -2.95
N LEU A 178 -13.50 -13.72 -4.11
CA LEU A 178 -13.40 -12.35 -4.61
C LEU A 178 -14.76 -11.75 -4.94
N HIS A 179 -15.63 -12.50 -5.64
CA HIS A 179 -17.00 -12.08 -5.92
C HIS A 179 -17.80 -11.85 -4.65
N LEU A 180 -17.71 -12.77 -3.69
CA LEU A 180 -18.39 -12.66 -2.40
C LEU A 180 -17.90 -11.46 -1.61
N SER A 181 -16.60 -11.16 -1.68
CA SER A 181 -16.01 -10.03 -0.96
C SER A 181 -16.49 -8.70 -1.54
N LYS A 182 -16.43 -8.55 -2.87
CA LYS A 182 -16.95 -7.36 -3.58
C LYS A 182 -18.44 -7.13 -3.33
N SER A 183 -19.20 -8.20 -3.09
CA SER A 183 -20.65 -8.12 -2.90
C SER A 183 -21.09 -7.67 -1.51
N GLN A 184 -20.19 -7.63 -0.51
CA GLN A 184 -20.53 -7.34 0.89
C GLN A 184 -21.15 -5.95 1.13
N VAL A 185 -21.03 -5.02 0.17
CA VAL A 185 -21.58 -3.67 0.27
C VAL A 185 -23.09 -3.58 -0.03
N ILE A 186 -23.71 -4.68 -0.45
CA ILE A 186 -25.14 -4.77 -0.82
C ILE A 186 -25.90 -5.61 0.22
N ASN A 187 -27.21 -5.80 0.07
CA ASN A 187 -28.07 -6.48 1.05
C ASN A 187 -27.93 -8.02 1.07
N LYS A 188 -27.77 -8.68 -0.09
CA LYS A 188 -27.78 -10.15 -0.20
C LYS A 188 -27.00 -10.66 -1.43
N PHE A 189 -26.49 -11.89 -1.36
CA PHE A 189 -25.90 -12.66 -2.46
C PHE A 189 -26.88 -13.70 -2.98
N ALA A 190 -27.27 -13.62 -4.24
CA ALA A 190 -28.11 -14.64 -4.87
C ALA A 190 -27.27 -15.55 -5.78
N THR A 191 -27.36 -16.87 -5.61
CA THR A 191 -26.68 -17.85 -6.48
C THR A 191 -27.40 -19.20 -6.49
N PHE A 192 -27.31 -19.93 -7.60
CA PHE A 192 -27.73 -21.33 -7.67
C PHE A 192 -26.66 -22.30 -7.14
N ASP A 193 -25.45 -21.80 -6.85
CA ASP A 193 -24.37 -22.62 -6.30
C ASP A 193 -24.56 -22.85 -4.78
N LYS A 194 -25.12 -24.02 -4.46
CA LYS A 194 -25.35 -24.47 -3.08
C LYS A 194 -24.06 -24.66 -2.29
N SER A 195 -22.96 -25.01 -2.96
CA SER A 195 -21.66 -25.18 -2.33
C SER A 195 -21.10 -23.82 -1.92
N LEU A 196 -21.21 -22.81 -2.80
CA LEU A 196 -20.83 -21.44 -2.49
C LEU A 196 -21.69 -20.85 -1.36
N ILE A 197 -23.00 -21.07 -1.34
CA ILE A 197 -23.85 -20.65 -0.22
C ILE A 197 -23.37 -21.25 1.10
N LYS A 198 -23.04 -22.55 1.11
CA LYS A 198 -22.56 -23.25 2.30
C LYS A 198 -21.19 -22.72 2.74
N ALA A 199 -20.25 -22.56 1.82
CA ALA A 199 -18.90 -22.06 2.09
C ALA A 199 -18.94 -20.60 2.58
N GLY A 200 -19.68 -19.75 1.88
CA GLY A 200 -19.87 -18.33 2.22
C GLY A 200 -20.41 -18.13 3.63
N LYS A 201 -21.44 -18.89 4.03
CA LYS A 201 -21.99 -18.84 5.39
C LYS A 201 -21.00 -19.21 6.50
N LYS A 202 -19.92 -19.94 6.19
CA LYS A 202 -18.86 -20.27 7.17
C LYS A 202 -17.92 -19.09 7.40
N VAL A 203 -17.71 -18.26 6.38
CA VAL A 203 -16.63 -17.26 6.35
C VAL A 203 -17.14 -15.81 6.45
N THR A 204 -18.45 -15.58 6.28
CA THR A 204 -19.08 -14.26 6.39
C THR A 204 -20.50 -14.36 6.95
N GLY A 205 -20.96 -13.29 7.61
CA GLY A 205 -22.35 -13.09 8.04
C GLY A 205 -23.30 -12.62 6.93
N PHE A 206 -22.88 -12.65 5.67
CA PHE A 206 -23.65 -12.15 4.54
C PHE A 206 -24.94 -12.96 4.31
N GLN A 207 -26.00 -12.28 3.85
CA GLN A 207 -27.25 -12.96 3.52
C GLN A 207 -27.13 -13.65 2.16
N PHE A 208 -27.51 -14.93 2.09
CA PHE A 208 -27.51 -15.73 0.86
C PHE A 208 -28.92 -16.16 0.48
N GLU A 209 -29.20 -16.18 -0.82
CA GLU A 209 -30.46 -16.65 -1.41
C GLU A 209 -30.19 -17.58 -2.60
N GLU A 210 -30.90 -18.72 -2.65
CA GLU A 210 -31.06 -19.49 -3.88
C GLU A 210 -32.35 -19.01 -4.57
N PRO A 211 -32.29 -18.39 -5.76
CA PRO A 211 -33.50 -17.91 -6.45
C PRO A 211 -34.51 -19.04 -6.68
N LYS A 212 -35.80 -18.73 -6.54
CA LYS A 212 -36.92 -19.66 -6.76
C LYS A 212 -37.42 -19.63 -8.20
#